data_AF-A0A4R6P0G9-F1
#
_entry.id   AF-A0A4R6P0G9-F1
#
_cell.length_a   1.000
_cell.length_b   1.000
_cell.length_c   1.000
_cell.angle_alpha   90.00
_cell.angle_beta   90.00
_cell.angle_gamma   90.00
#
_symmetry.space_group_name_H-M   'P 1'
#
loop_
_entity.id
_entity.type
_entity.pdbx_description
1 polymer ?
#
loop_
_entity_poly.entity_id
_entity_poly.type
_entity_poly.pdbx_seq_one_letter_code
_entity_poly.pdbx_strand_id
1 'polypeptide(L)'
;MVITPSALSTIDPAGVSSVRVLAVAGEAVGPDLVARWCGGTDGRTMVNLYGPTEYTIWATGSGPLSATEPVTIGTPVRGAAALVLRRRTRAPVGRGDSVPVRSVTC
;
A
#
# COMPACT_ATOMS: atom_id res chain seq x y z
N MET A 1 5.80 -8.91 8.41
CA MET A 1 6.80 -9.20 7.34
C MET A 1 6.64 -8.17 6.24
N VAL A 2 7.73 -7.64 5.65
CA VAL A 2 7.69 -6.73 4.50
C VAL A 2 8.33 -7.42 3.29
N ILE A 3 7.68 -7.38 2.13
CA ILE A 3 8.12 -8.09 0.92
C ILE A 3 7.52 -7.46 -0.35
N THR A 4 8.16 -7.62 -1.51
CA THR A 4 7.55 -7.18 -2.77
C THR A 4 6.44 -8.14 -3.23
N PRO A 5 5.41 -7.66 -3.95
CA PRO A 5 4.38 -8.51 -4.56
C PRO A 5 4.94 -9.66 -5.40
N SER A 6 5.96 -9.40 -6.23
CA SER A 6 6.60 -10.43 -7.05
C SER A 6 7.21 -11.56 -6.20
N ALA A 7 7.96 -11.23 -5.15
CA ALA A 7 8.54 -12.24 -4.26
C ALA A 7 7.48 -12.95 -3.42
N LEU A 8 6.44 -12.24 -2.98
CA LEU A 8 5.32 -12.82 -2.24
C LEU A 8 4.55 -13.86 -3.07
N SER A 9 4.46 -13.66 -4.38
CA SER A 9 3.74 -14.56 -5.29
C SER A 9 4.30 -15.99 -5.30
N THR A 10 5.59 -16.15 -5.00
CA THR A 10 6.28 -17.45 -5.02
C THR A 10 6.14 -18.23 -3.71
N ILE A 11 5.61 -17.60 -2.66
CA ILE A 11 5.47 -18.22 -1.34
C ILE A 11 4.09 -18.86 -1.22
N ASP A 12 4.03 -20.08 -0.67
CA ASP A 12 2.78 -20.70 -0.24
C ASP A 12 2.36 -20.16 1.14
N PRO A 13 1.18 -19.51 1.26
CA PRO A 13 0.63 -19.07 2.55
C PRO A 13 0.67 -20.15 3.64
N ALA A 14 0.43 -21.42 3.31
CA ALA A 14 0.41 -22.51 4.30
C ALA A 14 1.81 -22.78 4.91
N GLY A 15 2.87 -22.55 4.14
CA GLY A 15 4.26 -22.72 4.58
C GLY A 15 4.75 -21.63 5.55
N VAL A 16 3.98 -20.55 5.73
CA VAL A 16 4.30 -19.42 6.61
C VAL A 16 3.11 -19.05 7.51
N SER A 17 2.46 -20.06 8.10
CA SER A 17 1.26 -19.90 8.94
C SER A 17 1.44 -19.01 10.18
N SER A 18 2.68 -18.81 10.65
CA SER A 18 2.98 -17.89 11.76
C SER A 18 2.90 -16.41 11.37
N VAL A 19 2.88 -16.07 10.07
CA VAL A 19 2.79 -14.70 9.60
C VAL A 19 1.35 -14.19 9.70
N ARG A 20 1.12 -13.30 10.67
CA ARG A 20 -0.20 -12.67 10.90
C ARG A 20 -0.36 -11.33 10.19
N VAL A 21 0.73 -10.59 10.01
CA VAL A 21 0.74 -9.27 9.37
C VAL A 21 1.78 -9.23 8.25
N LEU A 22 1.30 -8.88 7.07
CA LEU A 22 2.07 -8.80 5.84
C LEU A 22 1.96 -7.38 5.27
N ALA A 23 3.10 -6.80 4.96
CA ALA A 23 3.17 -5.53 4.26
C ALA A 23 3.80 -5.76 2.89
N VAL A 24 3.14 -5.29 1.84
CA VAL A 24 3.73 -5.21 0.50
C VAL A 24 4.17 -3.80 0.19
N ALA A 25 5.25 -3.67 -0.56
CA ALA A 25 5.81 -2.39 -0.95
C ALA A 25 6.58 -2.52 -2.27
N GLY A 26 6.83 -1.38 -2.91
CA GLY A 26 7.74 -1.27 -4.05
C GLY A 26 7.14 -1.65 -5.41
N GLU A 27 6.03 -2.39 -5.46
CA GLU A 27 5.34 -2.75 -6.70
C GLU A 27 3.82 -2.66 -6.51
N ALA A 28 3.08 -2.58 -7.62
CA ALA A 28 1.64 -2.69 -7.58
C ALA A 28 1.21 -4.10 -7.16
N VAL A 29 0.19 -4.20 -6.31
CA VAL A 29 -0.41 -5.48 -5.90
C VAL A 29 -1.82 -5.61 -6.48
N GLY A 30 -2.10 -6.76 -7.08
CA GLY A 30 -3.40 -7.09 -7.67
C GLY A 30 -4.35 -7.79 -6.70
N PRO A 31 -5.67 -7.79 -7.00
CA PRO A 31 -6.70 -8.36 -6.13
C PRO A 31 -6.52 -9.86 -5.88
N ASP A 32 -6.00 -10.62 -6.86
CA ASP A 32 -5.78 -12.07 -6.71
C ASP A 32 -4.76 -12.39 -5.62
N LEU A 33 -3.67 -11.60 -5.53
CA LEU A 33 -2.67 -11.79 -4.49
C LEU A 33 -3.25 -11.39 -3.12
N VAL A 34 -4.04 -10.32 -3.04
CA VAL A 34 -4.74 -9.94 -1.81
C VAL A 34 -5.71 -11.03 -1.37
N ALA A 35 -6.52 -11.59 -2.29
CA ALA A 35 -7.46 -12.67 -2.02
C ALA A 35 -6.75 -13.93 -1.51
N ARG A 36 -5.63 -14.30 -2.12
CA ARG A 36 -4.83 -15.46 -1.70
C ARG A 36 -4.32 -15.33 -0.26
N TRP A 37 -3.91 -14.13 0.15
CA TRP A 37 -3.32 -13.90 1.46
C TRP A 37 -4.31 -13.50 2.55
N CYS A 38 -5.45 -12.89 2.20
CA CYS A 38 -6.46 -12.38 3.13
C CYS A 38 -7.78 -13.15 3.13
N GLY A 39 -8.06 -13.94 2.08
CA GLY A 39 -9.35 -14.64 1.92
C GLY A 39 -9.48 -15.96 2.67
N GLY A 40 -8.39 -16.48 3.23
CA GLY A 40 -8.39 -17.71 4.03
C GLY A 40 -8.87 -17.50 5.47
N THR A 41 -9.12 -18.60 6.19
CA THR A 41 -9.59 -18.61 7.59
C THR A 41 -8.58 -18.10 8.62
N ASP A 42 -7.32 -17.92 8.22
CA ASP A 42 -6.21 -17.57 9.13
C ASP A 42 -6.24 -16.10 9.61
N GLY A 43 -7.15 -15.27 9.06
CA GLY A 43 -7.35 -13.88 9.51
C GLY A 43 -6.09 -13.02 9.38
N ARG A 44 -5.32 -13.20 8.29
CA ARG A 44 -4.10 -12.42 8.07
C ARG A 44 -4.45 -10.99 7.67
N THR A 45 -3.69 -10.05 8.19
CA THR A 45 -3.79 -8.64 7.79
C THR A 45 -2.73 -8.33 6.77
N MET A 46 -3.15 -7.87 5.59
CA MET A 46 -2.24 -7.37 4.56
C MET A 46 -2.37 -5.85 4.44
N VAL A 47 -1.26 -5.14 4.31
CA VAL A 47 -1.23 -3.68 4.09
C VAL A 47 -0.29 -3.33 2.93
N ASN A 48 -0.56 -2.21 2.26
CA ASN A 48 0.31 -1.65 1.23
C ASN A 48 1.09 -0.47 1.82
N LEU A 49 2.41 -0.50 1.67
CA LEU A 49 3.33 0.57 2.09
C LEU A 49 3.93 1.21 0.84
N TYR A 50 4.03 2.53 0.87
CA TYR A 50 4.66 3.29 -0.20
C TYR A 50 5.69 4.26 0.37
N GLY A 51 6.89 4.24 -0.18
CA GLY A 51 7.96 5.17 0.10
C GLY A 51 8.70 5.52 -1.19
N PRO A 52 8.80 6.79 -1.57
CA PRO A 52 9.77 7.19 -2.58
C PRO A 52 11.19 7.03 -2.02
N THR A 53 12.19 6.98 -2.91
CA THR A 53 13.61 6.81 -2.54
C THR A 53 14.06 7.85 -1.52
N GLU A 54 13.54 9.08 -1.62
CA GLU A 54 13.85 10.22 -0.76
C GLU A 54 13.31 10.10 0.68
N TYR A 55 12.33 9.20 0.93
CA TYR A 55 11.73 9.02 2.26
C TYR A 55 12.38 7.90 3.08
N THR A 56 13.51 7.34 2.61
CA THR A 56 14.28 6.23 3.21
C THR A 56 13.53 4.90 3.34
N ILE A 57 12.32 4.88 3.91
CA ILE A 57 11.54 3.68 4.18
C ILE A 57 10.13 3.77 3.55
N TRP A 58 9.15 4.33 4.26
CA TRP A 58 7.77 4.49 3.77
C TRP A 58 7.20 5.83 4.20
N ALA A 59 6.60 6.55 3.26
CA ALA A 59 5.92 7.83 3.47
C ALA A 59 4.44 7.62 3.84
N THR A 60 3.81 6.57 3.31
CA THR A 60 2.40 6.28 3.51
C THR A 60 2.15 4.79 3.74
N GLY A 61 1.03 4.48 4.39
CA GLY A 61 0.55 3.12 4.58
C GLY A 61 -0.96 3.04 4.48
N SER A 62 -1.46 1.98 3.85
CA SER A 62 -2.90 1.70 3.75
C SER A 62 -3.46 1.11 5.05
N GLY A 63 -4.79 1.11 5.16
CA GLY A 63 -5.48 0.16 6.03
C GLY A 63 -5.35 -1.28 5.52
N PRO A 64 -5.99 -2.25 6.20
CA PRO A 64 -6.07 -3.63 5.72
C PRO A 64 -6.59 -3.68 4.28
N LEU A 65 -5.91 -4.42 3.43
CA LEU A 65 -6.32 -4.61 2.04
C LEU A 65 -7.51 -5.58 1.97
N SER A 66 -8.42 -5.30 1.03
CA SER A 66 -9.48 -6.20 0.61
C SER A 66 -9.35 -6.46 -0.88
N ALA A 67 -9.62 -7.70 -1.31
CA ALA A 67 -9.65 -8.05 -2.74
C ALA A 67 -10.80 -7.36 -3.50
N THR A 68 -11.80 -6.84 -2.78
CA THR A 68 -12.97 -6.17 -3.36
C THR A 68 -12.82 -4.65 -3.44
N GLU A 69 -11.73 -4.08 -2.92
CA GLU A 69 -11.51 -2.64 -2.87
C GLU A 69 -10.25 -2.25 -3.67
N PRO A 70 -10.22 -1.04 -4.25
CA PRO A 70 -9.02 -0.54 -4.90
C PRO A 70 -7.85 -0.44 -3.91
N VAL A 71 -6.68 -0.91 -4.33
CA VAL A 71 -5.44 -0.74 -3.55
C VAL A 71 -5.00 0.72 -3.62
N THR A 72 -4.82 1.33 -2.45
CA THR A 72 -4.31 2.70 -2.33
C THR A 72 -2.94 2.72 -1.67
N ILE A 73 -2.23 3.84 -1.77
CA ILE A 73 -1.02 4.07 -0.96
C ILE A 73 -1.34 4.50 0.48
N GLY A 74 -2.63 4.68 0.80
CA GLY A 74 -3.11 5.02 2.13
C GLY A 74 -2.84 6.44 2.57
N THR A 75 -2.60 6.61 3.87
CA THR A 75 -2.39 7.92 4.51
C THR A 75 -0.93 8.10 4.92
N PRO A 76 -0.46 9.36 5.06
CA PRO A 76 0.87 9.65 5.57
C PRO A 76 1.12 9.01 6.93
N VAL A 77 2.36 8.57 7.16
CA VAL A 77 2.79 8.18 8.50
C VAL A 77 2.78 9.38 9.45
N ARG A 78 2.80 9.11 10.76
CA ARG A 78 2.93 10.18 11.75
C ARG A 78 4.16 11.04 11.45
N GLY A 79 3.97 12.36 11.51
CA GLY A 79 5.01 13.34 11.21
C GLY A 79 5.18 13.65 9.71
N ALA A 80 4.43 13.00 8.83
CA ALA A 80 4.46 13.23 7.39
C ALA A 80 3.18 13.93 6.89
N ALA A 81 3.28 14.62 5.77
CA ALA A 81 2.15 15.11 4.99
C ALA A 81 2.23 14.56 3.56
N ALA A 82 1.06 14.39 2.92
CA ALA A 82 0.98 14.10 1.50
C ALA A 82 0.07 15.13 0.84
N LEU A 83 0.56 15.71 -0.26
CA LEU A 83 -0.14 16.73 -1.04
C LEU A 83 -0.25 16.27 -2.48
N VAL A 84 -1.46 16.34 -3.05
CA VAL A 84 -1.67 16.19 -4.49
C VAL A 84 -1.56 17.58 -5.11
N LEU A 85 -0.51 17.81 -5.89
CA LEU A 85 -0.25 19.12 -6.51
C LEU A 85 -0.73 19.16 -7.96
N ARG A 86 -1.33 20.27 -8.37
CA ARG A 86 -1.62 20.53 -9.78
C ARG A 86 -0.35 21.00 -10.50
N ARG A 87 0.01 20.35 -11.62
CA ARG A 87 1.28 20.52 -12.36
C ARG A 87 1.72 21.97 -12.62
N ARG A 88 0.78 22.91 -12.78
CA ARG A 88 1.11 24.30 -13.18
C ARG A 88 1.19 25.31 -12.04
N THR A 89 0.61 25.01 -10.87
CA THR A 89 0.44 26.01 -9.81
C THR A 89 1.11 25.62 -8.50
N ARG A 90 1.56 24.35 -8.35
CA ARG A 90 1.98 23.77 -7.06
C ARG A 90 0.93 23.99 -5.94
N ALA A 91 -0.31 24.27 -6.32
CA ALA A 91 -1.42 24.40 -5.39
C ALA A 91 -1.97 23.00 -5.08
N PRO A 92 -2.36 22.72 -3.82
CA PRO A 92 -3.06 21.49 -3.46
C PRO A 92 -4.38 21.37 -4.23
N VAL A 93 -4.69 20.16 -4.71
CA VAL A 93 -6.02 19.84 -5.27
C VAL A 93 -7.00 19.65 -4.10
N GLY A 94 -8.20 20.25 -4.21
CA GLY A 94 -9.25 20.14 -3.20
C GLY A 94 -9.82 18.72 -3.09
N ARG A 95 -10.34 18.37 -1.91
CA ARG A 95 -10.78 17.01 -1.50
C ARG A 95 -11.96 16.40 -2.31
N GLY A 96 -12.42 17.06 -3.38
CA GLY A 96 -13.60 16.68 -4.17
C GLY A 96 -13.32 16.18 -5.59
N ASP A 97 -12.08 16.34 -6.09
CA ASP A 97 -11.68 15.80 -7.38
C ASP A 97 -10.99 14.46 -7.13
N SER A 98 -11.56 13.36 -7.62
CA SER A 98 -11.00 12.01 -7.55
C SER A 98 -9.71 11.92 -8.38
N VAL A 99 -8.64 12.59 -7.94
CA VAL A 99 -7.34 12.53 -8.59
C VAL A 99 -6.56 11.40 -7.95
N PRO A 100 -6.14 10.38 -8.71
CA PRO A 100 -5.26 9.35 -8.17
C PRO A 100 -3.97 10.00 -7.65
N VAL A 101 -3.63 9.75 -6.39
CA VAL A 101 -2.40 10.27 -5.77
C VAL A 101 -1.21 9.66 -6.51
N ARG A 102 -0.62 10.43 -7.42
CA ARG A 102 0.48 9.99 -8.31
C ARG A 102 1.87 10.28 -7.76
N SER A 103 1.99 11.14 -6.77
CA SER A 103 3.27 11.51 -6.16
C SER A 103 3.03 12.09 -4.76
N VAL A 104 3.76 11.58 -3.77
CA VAL A 104 3.88 12.19 -2.45
C VAL A 104 5.17 13.01 -2.48
N THR A 105 5.08 14.30 -2.19
CA THR A 105 6.24 15.18 -1.99
C THR A 105 6.26 15.58 -0.52
N CYS A 106 7.44 15.50 0.10
CA CYS A 106 7.70 15.99 1.46
C CYS A 106 7.52 17.51 1.54
#